data_AF-A0A5C3DYZ0-F1
#
_entry.id   AF-A0A5C3DYZ0-F1
#
_cell.length_a   1.000
_cell.length_b   1.000
_cell.length_c   1.000
_cell.angle_alpha   90.00
_cell.angle_beta   90.00
_cell.angle_gamma   90.00
#
_symmetry.space_group_name_H-M   'P 1'
#
loop_
_entity.id
_entity.type
_entity.pdbx_description
1 polymer ?
#
loop_
_entity_poly.entity_id
_entity_poly.type
_entity_poly.pdbx_seq_one_letter_code
_entity_poly.pdbx_strand_id
1 'polypeptide(L)'
;MLPSKALLCLALSSLIMVGADYQKQKRGPKGSGRRSRSSSSTDDFWFWVYHMSSNSYQPTPMSMEEFAQENVRIMWENRPAHAMAATCINSPWSVKDYDKVSPAIRVTYFVKTSFLHLEPRMRLFDCLYIWGPNQQFYSSDDVKEDRMSYTIDGEKCTMDNKTMDITCL
;
A
#
# COMPACT_ATOMS: atom_id res chain seq x y z
N MET A 1 -27.76 -44.49 8.05
CA MET A 1 -29.14 -44.00 8.30
C MET A 1 -29.14 -43.37 9.69
N LEU A 2 -29.57 -42.10 9.78
CA LEU A 2 -29.47 -41.24 10.98
C LEU A 2 -30.23 -41.79 12.21
N PRO A 3 -29.82 -41.34 13.40
CA PRO A 3 -30.76 -40.68 14.31
C PRO A 3 -30.25 -39.26 14.66
N SER A 4 -31.03 -38.20 14.40
CA SER A 4 -32.09 -37.66 15.26
C SER A 4 -31.58 -36.81 16.43
N LYS A 5 -31.54 -35.49 16.19
CA LYS A 5 -32.02 -34.41 17.08
C LYS A 5 -31.38 -34.30 18.47
N ALA A 6 -30.38 -33.42 18.57
CA ALA A 6 -30.17 -32.61 19.77
C ALA A 6 -30.12 -31.13 19.34
N LEU A 7 -31.22 -30.44 19.63
CA LEU A 7 -31.37 -28.99 19.54
C LEU A 7 -30.91 -28.37 20.88
N LEU A 8 -30.60 -27.07 20.83
CA LEU A 8 -30.45 -26.09 21.91
C LEU A 8 -29.05 -25.78 22.48
N CYS A 9 -28.55 -24.65 21.99
CA CYS A 9 -28.30 -23.40 22.73
C CYS A 9 -27.44 -23.45 24.00
N LEU A 10 -26.34 -22.69 23.98
CA LEU A 10 -26.17 -21.52 24.87
C LEU A 10 -25.05 -20.62 24.33
N ALA A 11 -25.42 -19.36 24.14
CA ALA A 11 -24.55 -18.25 23.77
C ALA A 11 -23.63 -17.87 24.93
N LEU A 12 -22.36 -17.61 24.63
CA LEU A 12 -21.44 -16.90 25.53
C LEU A 12 -20.69 -15.85 24.70
N SER A 13 -21.40 -14.77 24.40
CA SER A 13 -20.83 -13.49 23.98
C SER A 13 -20.30 -12.78 25.23
N SER A 14 -19.03 -13.00 25.55
CA SER A 14 -18.31 -12.19 26.54
C SER A 14 -17.98 -10.82 25.94
N LEU A 15 -18.84 -9.85 26.22
CA LEU A 15 -18.59 -8.41 26.12
C LEU A 15 -17.40 -8.03 27.02
N ILE A 16 -16.26 -7.69 26.42
CA ILE A 16 -15.20 -6.97 27.11
C ILE A 16 -15.58 -5.49 27.06
N MET A 17 -16.19 -5.00 28.14
CA MET A 17 -16.30 -3.57 28.43
C MET A 17 -14.91 -3.07 28.82
N VAL A 18 -14.23 -2.35 27.93
CA VAL A 18 -13.13 -1.46 28.34
C VAL A 18 -13.78 -0.14 28.73
N GLY A 19 -13.80 0.12 30.03
CA GLY A 19 -14.27 1.37 30.60
C GLY A 19 -13.45 2.55 30.10
N ALA A 20 -14.14 3.55 29.56
CA ALA A 20 -13.58 4.88 29.40
C ALA A 20 -13.56 5.54 30.78
N ASP A 21 -12.37 5.62 31.40
CA ASP A 21 -12.18 6.44 32.59
C ASP A 21 -12.29 7.92 32.19
N TYR A 22 -13.41 8.50 32.61
CA TYR A 22 -13.76 9.90 32.47
C TYR A 22 -13.14 10.67 33.63
N GLN A 23 -11.95 11.26 33.46
CA GLN A 23 -11.44 12.26 34.42
C GLN A 23 -11.60 13.69 33.89
N LYS A 24 -12.35 14.43 34.70
CA LYS A 24 -12.81 15.79 34.52
C LYS A 24 -11.80 16.77 35.13
N GLN A 25 -11.50 17.83 34.37
CA GLN A 25 -11.08 19.18 34.79
C GLN A 25 -9.82 19.37 35.66
N LYS A 26 -8.83 20.07 35.07
CA LYS A 26 -8.30 21.32 35.66
C LYS A 26 -8.18 22.42 34.60
N ARG A 27 -8.71 23.60 34.93
CA ARG A 27 -8.69 24.83 34.14
C ARG A 27 -7.39 25.61 34.37
N GLY A 28 -6.78 26.05 33.28
CA GLY A 28 -6.01 27.31 33.14
C GLY A 28 -4.47 27.21 33.14
N PRO A 29 -3.72 28.16 32.53
CA PRO A 29 -4.14 29.38 31.81
C PRO A 29 -3.65 29.47 30.34
N LYS A 30 -4.21 30.45 29.62
CA LYS A 30 -3.88 30.88 28.26
C LYS A 30 -2.38 31.22 28.11
N GLY A 31 -1.73 30.66 27.09
CA GLY A 31 -0.39 31.04 26.63
C GLY A 31 -0.26 30.84 25.12
N SER A 32 -0.27 31.96 24.39
CA SER A 32 0.07 32.19 22.98
C SER A 32 0.51 30.96 22.14
N GLY A 33 -0.40 30.53 21.26
CA GLY A 33 -0.07 29.64 20.15
C GLY A 33 0.81 30.33 19.12
N ARG A 34 2.00 29.75 18.89
CA ARG A 34 2.75 29.88 17.65
C ARG A 34 3.74 28.73 17.54
N ARG A 35 3.24 27.60 17.06
CA ARG A 35 4.05 26.60 16.34
C ARG A 35 3.20 26.08 15.20
N SER A 36 3.16 26.87 14.13
CA SER A 36 2.88 26.35 12.80
C SER A 36 4.03 25.39 12.46
N ARG A 37 3.89 24.12 12.84
CA ARG A 37 4.67 23.05 12.24
C ARG A 37 3.82 22.54 11.10
N SER A 38 4.23 22.88 9.89
CA SER A 38 3.82 22.24 8.65
C SER A 38 4.02 20.74 8.80
N SER A 39 2.94 20.01 9.10
CA SER A 39 2.89 18.57 8.85
C SER A 39 2.80 18.40 7.34
N SER A 40 3.73 17.61 6.81
CA SER A 40 3.67 17.13 5.44
C SER A 40 2.30 16.50 5.18
N SER A 41 1.68 16.89 4.08
CA SER A 41 0.37 16.39 3.62
C SER A 41 0.31 14.86 3.49
N THR A 42 1.45 14.17 3.56
CA THR A 42 1.64 12.73 3.52
C THR A 42 1.25 12.02 4.81
N ASP A 43 1.49 12.62 5.98
CA ASP A 43 1.18 11.97 7.28
C ASP A 43 -0.33 11.93 7.54
N ASP A 44 -1.03 12.99 7.11
CA ASP A 44 -2.47 13.09 7.23
C ASP A 44 -3.18 12.09 6.30
N PHE A 45 -2.62 11.79 5.12
CA PHE A 45 -3.21 10.83 4.18
C PHE A 45 -3.32 9.42 4.78
N TRP A 46 -2.24 8.90 5.36
CA TRP A 46 -2.24 7.56 5.96
C TRP A 46 -3.23 7.45 7.12
N PHE A 47 -3.37 8.51 7.94
CA PHE A 47 -4.37 8.57 9.00
C PHE A 47 -5.81 8.45 8.46
N TRP A 48 -6.14 9.14 7.36
CA TRP A 48 -7.47 9.10 6.77
C TRP A 48 -7.82 7.75 6.11
N VAL A 49 -6.84 7.06 5.50
CA VAL A 49 -7.06 5.74 4.87
C VAL A 49 -7.51 4.68 5.87
N TYR A 50 -6.98 4.69 7.10
CA TYR A 50 -7.30 3.69 8.12
C TYR A 50 -8.58 4.00 8.94
N HIS A 51 -9.19 5.18 8.79
CA HIS A 51 -10.23 5.66 9.71
C HIS A 51 -11.60 5.97 9.06
N MET A 52 -11.80 5.73 7.75
CA MET A 52 -13.06 6.05 7.08
C MET A 52 -13.77 4.85 6.46
N SER A 53 -15.10 4.86 6.56
CA SER A 53 -15.98 3.93 5.84
C SER A 53 -15.86 4.15 4.32
N SER A 54 -16.13 3.10 3.53
CA SER A 54 -15.84 2.98 2.10
C SER A 54 -16.39 4.06 1.15
N ASN A 55 -17.15 5.04 1.64
CA ASN A 55 -17.84 6.06 0.85
C ASN A 55 -17.10 7.41 0.75
N SER A 56 -15.93 7.58 1.36
CA SER A 56 -15.27 8.90 1.43
C SER A 56 -13.74 8.89 1.26
N TYR A 57 -13.19 7.98 0.46
CA TYR A 57 -11.75 8.03 0.16
C TYR A 57 -11.41 9.33 -0.57
N GLN A 58 -10.56 10.14 0.05
CA GLN A 58 -10.00 11.31 -0.60
C GLN A 58 -9.07 10.85 -1.73
N PRO A 59 -9.02 11.58 -2.86
CA PRO A 59 -8.06 11.28 -3.91
C PRO A 59 -6.63 11.32 -3.35
N THR A 60 -5.78 10.42 -3.82
CA THR A 60 -4.36 10.46 -3.47
C THR A 60 -3.79 11.81 -3.93
N PRO A 61 -3.13 12.59 -3.05
CA PRO A 61 -2.77 13.98 -3.32
C PRO A 61 -1.49 14.13 -4.17
N MET A 62 -1.27 13.22 -5.12
CA MET A 62 -0.14 13.22 -6.05
C MET A 62 -0.53 12.47 -7.33
N SER A 63 0.25 12.62 -8.38
CA SER A 63 0.06 11.84 -9.61
C SER A 63 0.31 10.35 -9.37
N MET A 64 -0.17 9.52 -10.30
CA MET A 64 0.01 8.07 -10.21
C MET A 64 1.49 7.66 -10.37
N GLU A 65 2.23 8.40 -11.20
CA GLU A 65 3.67 8.24 -11.38
C GLU A 65 4.44 8.57 -10.09
N GLU A 66 4.18 9.74 -9.51
CA GLU A 66 4.79 10.16 -8.23
C GLU A 66 4.45 9.17 -7.11
N PHE A 67 3.22 8.64 -7.09
CA PHE A 67 2.80 7.62 -6.14
C PHE A 67 3.62 6.33 -6.30
N ALA A 68 3.80 5.83 -7.52
CA ALA A 68 4.61 4.64 -7.77
C ALA A 68 6.08 4.88 -7.39
N GLN A 69 6.65 6.03 -7.78
CA GLN A 69 8.02 6.43 -7.46
C GLN A 69 8.27 6.54 -5.96
N GLU A 70 7.35 7.18 -5.21
CA GLU A 70 7.48 7.36 -3.77
C GLU A 70 7.42 6.03 -3.02
N ASN A 71 6.50 5.13 -3.41
CA ASN A 71 6.45 3.80 -2.81
C ASN A 71 7.73 3.01 -3.07
N VAL A 72 8.25 3.02 -4.31
CA VAL A 72 9.51 2.34 -4.64
C VAL A 72 10.70 2.96 -3.89
N ARG A 73 10.75 4.28 -3.74
CA ARG A 73 11.78 4.98 -2.96
C ARG A 73 11.77 4.50 -1.50
N ILE A 74 10.60 4.53 -0.86
CA ILE A 74 10.43 4.06 0.53
C ILE A 74 10.84 2.59 0.64
N MET A 75 10.43 1.75 -0.30
CA MET A 75 10.83 0.35 -0.32
C MET A 75 12.34 0.19 -0.46
N TRP A 76 12.99 0.91 -1.37
CA TRP A 76 14.42 0.78 -1.63
C TRP A 76 15.28 1.19 -0.43
N GLU A 77 14.85 2.23 0.28
CA GLU A 77 15.46 2.72 1.53
C GLU A 77 15.37 1.68 2.66
N ASN A 78 14.32 0.87 2.67
CA ASN A 78 14.06 -0.15 3.69
C ASN A 78 14.32 -1.58 3.20
N ARG A 79 15.04 -1.76 2.09
CA ARG A 79 15.16 -3.07 1.44
C ARG A 79 16.00 -4.07 2.24
N PRO A 80 15.69 -5.37 2.17
CA PRO A 80 16.60 -6.41 2.63
C PRO A 80 17.93 -6.37 1.86
N ALA A 81 19.05 -6.70 2.51
CA ALA A 81 20.39 -6.62 1.90
C ALA A 81 20.57 -7.46 0.61
N HIS A 82 19.77 -8.51 0.43
CA HIS A 82 19.79 -9.38 -0.74
C HIS A 82 18.80 -8.95 -1.84
N ALA A 83 18.01 -7.90 -1.64
CA ALA A 83 17.16 -7.30 -2.67
C ALA A 83 18.01 -6.56 -3.69
N MET A 84 17.90 -6.99 -4.95
CA MET A 84 18.64 -6.41 -6.07
C MET A 84 17.77 -5.43 -6.87
N ALA A 85 16.45 -5.55 -6.78
CA ALA A 85 15.52 -4.56 -7.29
C ALA A 85 14.29 -4.42 -6.38
N ALA A 86 13.61 -3.28 -6.49
CA ALA A 86 12.29 -3.02 -5.95
C ALA A 86 11.41 -2.47 -7.07
N THR A 87 10.15 -2.89 -7.13
CA THR A 87 9.20 -2.37 -8.12
C THR A 87 7.79 -2.27 -7.53
N CYS A 88 7.03 -1.30 -8.02
CA CYS A 88 5.59 -1.18 -7.81
C CYS A 88 4.91 -1.10 -9.16
N ILE A 89 3.90 -1.94 -9.39
CA ILE A 89 3.21 -2.03 -10.67
C ILE A 89 1.69 -2.10 -10.51
N ASN A 90 0.97 -1.32 -11.31
CA ASN A 90 -0.48 -1.41 -11.48
C ASN A 90 -0.81 -2.16 -12.78
N SER A 91 -0.37 -3.41 -12.89
CA SER A 91 -0.64 -4.30 -14.04
C SER A 91 -0.42 -5.75 -13.60
N PRO A 92 -0.96 -6.75 -14.31
CA PRO A 92 -0.51 -8.12 -14.13
C PRO A 92 1.00 -8.21 -14.35
N TRP A 93 1.63 -9.09 -13.60
CA TRP A 93 3.06 -9.36 -13.68
C TRP A 93 3.30 -10.85 -13.45
N SER A 94 4.45 -11.31 -13.87
CA SER A 94 4.92 -12.67 -13.57
C SER A 94 6.43 -12.65 -13.35
N VAL A 95 6.94 -13.72 -12.75
CA VAL A 95 8.37 -13.91 -12.56
C VAL A 95 8.79 -15.29 -13.01
N LYS A 96 10.07 -15.43 -13.33
CA LYS A 96 10.67 -16.73 -13.66
C LYS A 96 10.67 -17.67 -12.47
N ASP A 97 10.95 -17.16 -11.27
CA ASP A 97 11.01 -17.93 -10.03
C ASP A 97 10.30 -17.18 -8.89
N TYR A 98 9.18 -17.70 -8.39
CA TYR A 98 8.40 -17.03 -7.34
C TYR A 98 9.06 -17.11 -5.96
N ASP A 99 10.04 -17.99 -5.76
CA ASP A 99 10.84 -18.03 -4.52
C ASP A 99 11.91 -16.93 -4.50
N LYS A 100 12.09 -16.23 -5.63
CA LYS A 100 13.04 -15.14 -5.81
C LYS A 100 12.39 -13.75 -5.82
N VAL A 101 11.23 -13.63 -5.18
CA VAL A 101 10.57 -12.35 -4.92
C VAL A 101 9.96 -12.33 -3.53
N SER A 102 9.86 -11.12 -2.96
CA SER A 102 9.08 -10.97 -1.74
C SER A 102 7.59 -11.19 -2.03
N PRO A 103 6.78 -11.51 -1.00
CA PRO A 103 5.33 -11.33 -1.09
C PRO A 103 5.01 -9.91 -1.58
N ALA A 104 4.02 -9.79 -2.46
CA ALA A 104 3.57 -8.50 -2.95
C ALA A 104 2.84 -7.74 -1.83
N ILE A 105 3.29 -6.51 -1.59
CA ILE A 105 2.61 -5.53 -0.75
C ILE A 105 1.66 -4.77 -1.65
N ARG A 106 0.36 -4.82 -1.35
CA ARG A 106 -0.64 -4.10 -2.14
C ARG A 106 -0.87 -2.71 -1.59
N VAL A 107 -0.64 -1.69 -2.42
CA VAL A 107 -0.92 -0.29 -2.09
C VAL A 107 -2.01 0.27 -3.00
N THR A 108 -2.82 1.17 -2.47
CA THR A 108 -4.03 1.66 -3.14
C THR A 108 -3.85 3.12 -3.51
N TYR A 109 -4.01 3.43 -4.80
CA TYR A 109 -4.11 4.79 -5.33
C TYR A 109 -5.57 5.14 -5.56
N PHE A 110 -6.05 6.21 -4.92
CA PHE A 110 -7.42 6.68 -5.04
C PHE A 110 -7.52 7.75 -6.13
N VAL A 111 -8.30 7.47 -7.16
CA VAL A 111 -8.49 8.36 -8.30
C VAL A 111 -9.51 9.44 -7.94
N LYS A 112 -9.24 10.68 -8.36
CA LYS A 112 -10.19 11.79 -8.23
C LYS A 112 -11.51 11.45 -8.92
N THR A 113 -12.57 11.32 -8.13
CA THR A 113 -13.93 11.14 -8.64
C THR A 113 -14.35 12.43 -9.37
N SER A 114 -14.66 12.32 -10.66
CA SER A 114 -15.29 13.42 -11.41
C SER A 114 -16.75 13.55 -10.97
N PHE A 115 -17.33 14.75 -10.99
CA PHE A 115 -18.74 15.00 -10.63
C PHE A 115 -19.74 14.11 -11.40
N LEU A 116 -19.35 13.59 -12.56
CA LEU A 116 -20.15 12.68 -13.39
C LEU A 116 -20.04 11.19 -13.00
N HIS A 117 -19.02 10.81 -12.23
CA HIS A 117 -18.78 9.43 -11.83
C HIS A 117 -19.23 9.25 -10.38
N LEU A 118 -20.23 8.41 -10.15
CA LEU A 118 -20.82 8.20 -8.82
C LEU A 118 -19.97 7.26 -7.94
N GLU A 119 -18.95 6.62 -8.50
CA GLU A 119 -18.16 5.60 -7.81
C GLU A 119 -16.69 6.02 -7.68
N PRO A 120 -16.11 5.98 -6.46
CA PRO A 120 -14.69 6.17 -6.26
C PRO A 120 -13.93 5.07 -7.00
N ARG A 121 -13.01 5.47 -7.88
CA ARG A 121 -12.14 4.54 -8.59
C ARG A 121 -10.83 4.39 -7.83
N MET A 122 -10.38 3.15 -7.65
CA MET A 122 -9.08 2.85 -7.08
C MET A 122 -8.21 2.07 -8.08
N ARG A 123 -6.90 2.22 -7.92
CA ARG A 123 -5.87 1.45 -8.62
C ARG A 123 -5.04 0.72 -7.58
N LEU A 124 -4.85 -0.57 -7.79
CA LEU A 124 -4.09 -1.43 -6.89
C LEU A 124 -2.71 -1.63 -7.49
N PHE A 125 -1.69 -1.21 -6.77
CA PHE A 125 -0.31 -1.46 -7.12
C PHE A 125 0.18 -2.65 -6.30
N ASP A 126 0.81 -3.60 -6.98
CA ASP A 126 1.57 -4.66 -6.32
C ASP A 126 3.03 -4.22 -6.25
N CYS A 127 3.55 -4.15 -5.04
CA CYS A 127 4.90 -3.69 -4.73
C CYS A 127 5.72 -4.84 -4.15
N LEU A 128 6.88 -5.16 -4.74
CA LEU A 128 7.72 -6.28 -4.30
C LEU A 128 9.22 -6.01 -4.49
N TYR A 129 10.02 -6.76 -3.74
CA TYR A 129 11.45 -6.89 -3.96
C TYR A 129 11.76 -8.08 -4.87
N ILE A 130 12.81 -7.96 -5.67
CA ILE A 130 13.28 -9.00 -6.57
C ILE A 130 14.69 -9.42 -6.13
N TRP A 131 14.91 -10.73 -6.06
CA TRP A 131 16.18 -11.35 -5.68
C TRP A 131 16.81 -12.01 -6.90
N GLY A 132 18.11 -11.83 -7.09
CA GLY A 132 18.91 -12.64 -8.00
C GLY A 132 19.59 -13.80 -7.27
N PRO A 133 20.42 -14.60 -7.98
CA PRO A 133 20.74 -14.50 -9.40
C PRO A 133 19.71 -15.16 -10.33
N ASN A 134 19.85 -14.96 -11.64
CA ASN A 134 19.06 -15.60 -12.72
C ASN A 134 17.54 -15.46 -12.53
N GLN A 135 17.09 -14.24 -12.27
CA GLN A 135 15.68 -13.91 -12.08
C GLN A 135 15.21 -12.94 -13.16
N GLN A 136 13.97 -13.14 -13.60
CA GLN A 136 13.30 -12.25 -14.53
C GLN A 136 11.95 -11.87 -13.97
N PHE A 137 11.67 -10.57 -13.95
CA PHE A 137 10.36 -10.00 -13.72
C PHE A 137 9.80 -9.52 -15.06
N TYR A 138 8.56 -9.93 -15.33
CA TYR A 138 7.84 -9.62 -16.55
C TYR A 138 6.65 -8.74 -16.24
N SER A 139 6.61 -7.56 -16.85
CA SER A 139 5.41 -6.73 -16.84
C SER A 139 4.47 -7.18 -17.96
N SER A 140 3.15 -7.14 -17.73
CA SER A 140 2.15 -7.41 -18.76
C SER A 140 1.53 -6.12 -19.27
N ASP A 141 1.15 -6.10 -20.55
CA ASP A 141 0.35 -5.04 -21.20
C ASP A 141 1.06 -3.69 -21.42
N ASP A 142 2.25 -3.68 -22.07
CA ASP A 142 2.98 -2.47 -22.49
C ASP A 142 2.92 -1.36 -21.42
N VAL A 143 3.30 -1.73 -20.21
CA VAL A 143 3.12 -0.87 -19.04
C VAL A 143 3.83 0.45 -19.26
N LYS A 144 3.16 1.54 -18.93
CA LYS A 144 3.69 2.90 -19.03
C LYS A 144 4.30 3.32 -17.70
N GLU A 145 5.17 4.33 -17.75
CA GLU A 145 5.87 4.89 -16.58
C GLU A 145 4.90 5.37 -15.47
N ASP A 146 3.67 5.76 -15.81
CA ASP A 146 2.66 6.15 -14.83
C ASP A 146 2.11 4.96 -14.02
N ARG A 147 2.24 3.73 -14.52
CA ARG A 147 1.70 2.50 -13.93
C ARG A 147 2.77 1.58 -13.37
N MET A 148 4.05 1.92 -13.51
CA MET A 148 5.15 1.15 -12.93
C MET A 148 6.31 2.06 -12.54
N SER A 149 6.88 1.82 -11.37
CA SER A 149 8.16 2.39 -10.98
C SER A 149 9.09 1.28 -10.49
N TYR A 150 10.39 1.56 -10.51
CA TYR A 150 11.42 0.61 -10.11
C TYR A 150 12.68 1.31 -9.60
N THR A 151 13.46 0.57 -8.82
CA THR A 151 14.86 0.89 -8.51
C THR A 151 15.65 -0.39 -8.54
N ILE A 152 16.82 -0.36 -9.19
CA ILE A 152 17.68 -1.52 -9.39
C ILE A 152 19.09 -1.25 -8.89
N ASP A 153 19.75 -2.30 -8.43
CA ASP A 153 21.20 -2.36 -8.32
C ASP A 153 21.77 -2.54 -9.74
N GLY A 154 22.31 -1.47 -10.33
CA GLY A 154 22.76 -1.44 -11.73
C GLY A 154 23.95 -2.36 -12.03
N GLU A 155 24.63 -2.88 -11.02
CA GLU A 155 25.69 -3.90 -11.20
C GLU A 155 25.10 -5.32 -11.32
N LYS A 156 23.87 -5.52 -10.82
CA LYS A 156 23.24 -6.84 -10.70
C LYS A 156 21.99 -7.00 -11.55
N CYS A 157 21.30 -5.92 -11.87
CA CYS A 157 20.08 -5.97 -12.66
C CYS A 157 20.06 -4.93 -13.77
N THR A 158 19.26 -5.21 -14.80
CA THR A 158 18.99 -4.31 -15.94
C THR A 158 17.49 -4.16 -16.14
N MET A 159 17.08 -3.03 -16.69
CA MET A 159 15.69 -2.76 -17.08
C MET A 159 15.57 -2.65 -18.60
N ASP A 160 14.58 -3.32 -19.19
CA ASP A 160 14.14 -3.06 -20.56
C ASP A 160 13.02 -1.99 -20.54
N ASN A 161 13.34 -0.76 -20.96
CA ASN A 161 12.36 0.34 -20.98
C ASN A 161 11.24 0.18 -22.02
N LYS A 162 11.33 -0.81 -22.92
CA LYS A 162 10.28 -1.08 -23.91
C LYS A 162 9.22 -2.00 -23.35
N THR A 163 9.62 -3.09 -22.70
CA THR A 163 8.70 -4.08 -22.12
C THR A 163 8.48 -3.88 -20.62
N MET A 164 9.23 -2.97 -20.00
CA MET A 164 9.26 -2.72 -18.56
C MET A 164 9.63 -3.96 -17.74
N ASP A 165 10.54 -4.78 -18.28
CA ASP A 165 10.99 -6.02 -17.65
C ASP A 165 12.32 -5.84 -16.90
N ILE A 166 12.42 -6.45 -15.71
CA ILE A 166 13.64 -6.40 -14.89
C ILE A 166 14.35 -7.75 -14.97
N THR A 167 15.60 -7.74 -15.39
CA THR A 167 16.49 -8.92 -15.40
C THR A 167 17.53 -8.76 -14.30
N CYS A 168 17.65 -9.74 -13.41
CA CYS A 168 18.68 -9.77 -12.37
C CYS A 168 19.61 -10.98 -12.56
N LEU A 169 20.91 -10.71 -12.66
CA LEU A 169 21.98 -11.66 -12.96
C LEU A 169 22.40 -12.47 -11.74
#